data_AF-A0A2V7JPX4-F1
#
_entry.id   AF-A0A2V7JPX4-F1
#
_cell.length_a   1.000
_cell.length_b   1.000
_cell.length_c   1.000
_cell.angle_alpha   90.00
_cell.angle_beta   90.00
_cell.angle_gamma   90.00
#
_symmetry.space_group_name_H-M   'P 1'
#
loop_
_entity.id
_entity.type
_entity.pdbx_description
1 polymer ?
#
loop_
_entity_poly.entity_id
_entity_poly.type
_entity_poly.pdbx_seq_one_letter_code
_entity_poly.pdbx_strand_id
1 'polypeptide(L)'
;MNERMTFTGVVGLLAAALLVVGCSDSVGPRAPAFDTAPTVVEVTGLGQLGTGSPSPGNNVQTFDFDVKSDLTGTLTYTDYTFPDTLLVGPTIPGTGITAFRTSSSACTDPTKGAEFDGTGQVFGETEMLNFTVAVCDNGPAGSGVDFFSFSAPSINYSKSATLTSGDITKSTGSSSTGSLVVSTSTSGTSLPASGYTATVDGARSQPIGINSSVTFTGLTATGHTVTLSGVPTNCTVSGGISQTVTVP
;
A
#
# COMPACT_ATOMS: atom_id res chain seq x y z
N MET A 1 37.59 12.33 -16.88
CA MET A 1 36.38 12.23 -17.71
C MET A 1 35.97 10.77 -17.76
N ASN A 2 34.95 10.41 -17.00
CA ASN A 2 33.76 9.64 -17.43
C ASN A 2 33.10 9.00 -16.22
N GLU A 3 31.85 9.43 -16.03
CA GLU A 3 30.94 9.15 -14.93
C GLU A 3 30.53 7.67 -14.90
N ARG A 4 30.50 7.08 -13.69
CA ARG A 4 29.69 5.89 -13.43
C ARG A 4 28.39 6.34 -12.77
N MET A 5 27.34 6.49 -13.59
CA MET A 5 25.97 6.51 -13.09
C MET A 5 25.63 5.12 -12.55
N THR A 6 25.66 4.96 -11.23
CA THR A 6 24.96 3.86 -10.57
C THR A 6 23.48 4.21 -10.50
N PHE A 7 22.70 3.65 -11.41
CA PHE A 7 21.24 3.62 -11.30
C PHE A 7 20.90 2.60 -10.20
N THR A 8 20.70 3.08 -8.97
CA THR A 8 20.04 2.31 -7.91
C THR A 8 18.56 2.24 -8.28
N GLY A 9 18.22 1.30 -9.16
CA GLY A 9 16.85 1.01 -9.52
C GLY A 9 16.10 0.47 -8.29
N VAL A 10 14.99 1.11 -7.98
CA VAL A 10 13.98 0.66 -7.02
C VAL A 10 13.65 -0.81 -7.33
N VAL A 11 14.03 -1.71 -6.43
CA VAL A 11 13.64 -3.13 -6.50
C VAL A 11 12.17 -3.19 -6.12
N GLY A 12 11.29 -3.00 -7.10
CA GLY A 12 9.88 -3.31 -6.95
C GLY A 12 9.72 -4.82 -6.73
N LEU A 13 8.77 -5.22 -5.89
CA LEU A 13 8.45 -6.63 -5.69
C LEU A 13 7.95 -7.24 -7.00
N LEU A 14 8.63 -8.29 -7.47
CA LEU A 14 8.31 -9.02 -8.69
C LEU A 14 7.89 -10.46 -8.35
N ALA A 15 6.63 -10.80 -8.59
CA ALA A 15 6.19 -12.18 -8.80
C ALA A 15 6.54 -12.63 -10.23
N ALA A 16 6.70 -13.94 -10.45
CA ALA A 16 6.95 -14.47 -11.79
C ALA A 16 6.06 -15.68 -12.11
N ALA A 17 5.41 -15.65 -13.27
CA ALA A 17 4.73 -16.79 -13.86
C ALA A 17 5.56 -17.27 -15.06
N LEU A 18 6.09 -18.49 -15.01
CA LEU A 18 6.76 -19.10 -16.16
C LEU A 18 5.85 -20.13 -16.82
N LEU A 19 5.42 -19.86 -18.04
CA LEU A 19 4.61 -20.77 -18.85
C LEU A 19 5.52 -21.47 -19.86
N VAL A 20 5.78 -22.75 -19.63
CA VAL A 20 6.60 -23.55 -20.54
C VAL A 20 5.73 -24.36 -21.47
N VAL A 21 5.92 -24.13 -22.75
CA VAL A 21 5.10 -24.67 -23.83
C VAL A 21 5.94 -25.65 -24.65
N GLY A 22 5.60 -26.93 -24.57
CA GLY A 22 6.19 -27.97 -25.41
C GLY A 22 5.35 -28.16 -26.67
N CYS A 23 5.90 -27.80 -27.82
CA CYS A 23 5.32 -28.08 -29.13
C CYS A 23 6.06 -29.29 -29.74
N SER A 24 5.57 -30.51 -29.45
CA SER A 24 6.17 -31.81 -29.81
C SER A 24 7.56 -32.10 -29.18
N ASP A 25 7.60 -33.20 -28.41
CA ASP A 25 8.67 -33.84 -27.60
C ASP A 25 9.36 -32.98 -26.51
N SER A 26 8.58 -32.82 -25.44
CA SER A 26 8.81 -32.49 -24.01
C SER A 26 10.23 -32.36 -23.43
N VAL A 27 10.51 -31.21 -22.79
CA VAL A 27 11.29 -31.17 -21.53
C VAL A 27 10.74 -30.08 -20.59
N GLY A 28 10.50 -30.44 -19.33
CA GLY A 28 9.89 -29.57 -18.31
C GLY A 28 10.89 -28.76 -17.46
N PRO A 29 10.45 -27.71 -16.73
CA PRO A 29 11.35 -26.82 -16.00
C PRO A 29 11.31 -27.02 -14.48
N ARG A 30 12.40 -26.55 -13.85
CA ARG A 30 12.67 -26.56 -12.41
C ARG A 30 12.28 -25.22 -11.77
N ALA A 31 11.63 -25.27 -10.61
CA ALA A 31 11.12 -24.09 -9.90
C ALA A 31 12.21 -23.30 -9.16
N PRO A 32 12.11 -21.95 -9.08
CA PRO A 32 12.87 -21.12 -8.15
C PRO A 32 12.15 -20.93 -6.80
N ALA A 33 12.92 -20.59 -5.77
CA ALA A 33 12.43 -20.23 -4.44
C ALA A 33 12.26 -18.71 -4.30
N PHE A 34 11.31 -18.27 -3.48
CA PHE A 34 10.95 -16.86 -3.25
C PHE A 34 11.32 -16.39 -1.85
N ASP A 35 11.61 -15.09 -1.73
CA ASP A 35 11.86 -14.35 -0.49
C ASP A 35 10.63 -13.47 -0.15
N THR A 36 10.36 -13.27 1.14
CA THR A 36 9.12 -12.65 1.66
C THR A 36 9.06 -11.13 1.53
N ALA A 37 7.87 -10.58 1.19
CA ALA A 37 7.59 -9.14 1.12
C ALA A 37 7.72 -8.41 2.46
N PRO A 38 8.08 -7.10 2.47
CA PRO A 38 7.94 -6.26 3.64
C PRO A 38 6.45 -6.00 3.94
N THR A 39 6.05 -6.25 5.18
CA THR A 39 4.72 -5.92 5.71
C THR A 39 4.55 -4.41 5.84
N VAL A 40 3.50 -3.82 5.25
CA VAL A 40 3.12 -2.41 5.48
C VAL A 40 2.28 -2.35 6.75
N VAL A 41 2.51 -1.32 7.57
CA VAL A 41 1.69 -1.03 8.75
C VAL A 41 0.78 0.13 8.39
N GLU A 42 -0.51 0.00 8.72
CA GLU A 42 -1.53 1.00 8.50
C GLU A 42 -2.17 1.36 9.83
N VAL A 43 -2.37 2.66 10.06
CA VAL A 43 -3.21 3.16 11.13
C VAL A 43 -4.36 3.95 10.53
N THR A 44 -5.58 3.61 10.93
CA THR A 44 -6.77 4.38 10.60
C THR A 44 -7.43 4.84 11.87
N GLY A 45 -8.11 5.97 11.82
CA GLY A 45 -8.84 6.46 12.98
C GLY A 45 -9.88 7.48 12.60
N LEU A 46 -11.06 7.31 13.16
CA LEU A 46 -12.16 8.27 13.11
C LEU A 46 -12.59 8.49 14.55
N GLY A 47 -12.43 9.71 15.07
CA GLY A 47 -12.71 9.91 16.48
C GLY A 47 -12.77 11.35 16.94
N GLN A 48 -13.07 11.47 18.23
CA GLN A 48 -13.25 12.73 18.91
C GLN A 48 -12.47 12.75 20.23
N LEU A 49 -11.87 13.90 20.53
CA LEU A 49 -11.41 14.28 21.86
C LEU A 49 -12.35 15.32 22.47
N GLY A 50 -12.57 15.23 23.79
CA GLY A 50 -13.45 16.12 24.52
C GLY A 50 -14.93 15.72 24.42
N THR A 51 -15.70 16.13 25.43
CA THR A 51 -17.14 15.84 25.52
C THR A 51 -17.97 16.97 24.94
N GLY A 52 -19.02 16.65 24.20
CA GLY A 52 -19.93 17.64 23.62
C GLY A 52 -20.04 17.49 22.11
N SER A 53 -20.84 18.36 21.48
CA SER A 53 -20.99 18.37 20.03
C SER A 53 -19.78 19.03 19.35
N PRO A 54 -19.37 18.55 18.16
CA PRO A 54 -18.36 19.19 17.34
C PRO A 54 -18.96 20.47 16.73
N SER A 55 -18.94 21.56 17.49
CA SER A 55 -19.56 22.83 17.14
C SER A 55 -18.66 23.99 17.56
N PRO A 56 -18.57 25.08 16.76
CA PRO A 56 -17.68 26.20 17.05
C PRO A 56 -17.83 26.73 18.48
N GLY A 57 -16.70 26.93 19.18
CA GLY A 57 -16.62 27.37 20.57
C GLY A 57 -16.57 26.25 21.60
N ASN A 58 -16.85 25.00 21.21
CA ASN A 58 -16.72 23.85 22.12
C ASN A 58 -15.26 23.36 22.15
N ASN A 59 -14.77 22.98 23.33
CA ASN A 59 -13.46 22.34 23.47
C ASN A 59 -13.54 20.86 23.06
N VAL A 60 -13.73 20.65 21.77
CA VAL A 60 -13.86 19.35 21.10
C VAL A 60 -12.89 19.35 19.92
N GLN A 61 -12.22 18.22 19.69
CA GLN A 61 -11.40 18.02 18.50
C GLN A 61 -11.89 16.76 17.79
N THR A 62 -11.97 16.79 16.47
CA THR A 62 -12.28 15.59 15.68
C THR A 62 -11.16 15.29 14.71
N PHE A 63 -10.99 14.02 14.40
CA PHE A 63 -10.03 13.57 13.41
C PHE A 63 -10.59 12.45 12.55
N ASP A 64 -10.09 12.39 11.32
CA ASP A 64 -10.27 11.30 10.37
C ASP A 64 -8.94 11.10 9.64
N PHE A 65 -8.35 9.92 9.75
CA PHE A 65 -7.08 9.61 9.08
C PHE A 65 -6.98 8.16 8.62
N ASP A 66 -6.19 7.99 7.57
CA ASP A 66 -5.68 6.71 7.07
C ASP A 66 -4.22 6.96 6.69
N VAL A 67 -3.27 6.38 7.42
CA VAL A 67 -1.84 6.59 7.23
C VAL A 67 -1.09 5.28 7.22
N LYS A 68 -0.21 5.10 6.22
CA LYS A 68 0.54 3.88 5.97
C LYS A 68 2.04 4.10 6.14
N SER A 69 2.76 3.02 6.46
CA SER A 69 4.21 3.04 6.66
C SER A 69 5.03 3.27 5.38
N ASP A 70 4.37 3.26 4.21
CA ASP A 70 4.96 3.69 2.93
C ASP A 70 4.85 5.22 2.70
N LEU A 71 4.43 5.96 3.73
CA LEU A 71 4.25 7.42 3.75
C LEU A 71 3.10 7.92 2.87
N THR A 72 2.18 7.05 2.49
CA THR A 72 0.90 7.45 1.90
C THR A 72 -0.16 7.64 2.99
N GLY A 73 -1.15 8.51 2.71
CA GLY A 73 -2.26 8.69 3.62
C GLY A 73 -2.97 10.03 3.51
N THR A 74 -3.96 10.19 4.38
CA THR A 74 -4.77 11.41 4.55
C THR A 74 -4.98 11.69 6.03
N LEU A 75 -5.15 12.96 6.37
CA LEU A 75 -5.55 13.42 7.70
C LEU A 75 -6.48 14.63 7.55
N THR A 76 -7.60 14.58 8.24
CA THR A 76 -8.43 15.74 8.57
C THR A 76 -8.42 15.87 10.08
N TYR A 77 -8.02 17.04 10.60
CA TYR A 77 -8.03 17.33 12.02
C TYR A 77 -8.67 18.70 12.26
N THR A 78 -9.73 18.74 13.06
CA THR A 78 -10.47 19.97 13.37
C THR A 78 -10.47 20.22 14.86
N ASP A 79 -10.07 21.42 15.28
CA ASP A 79 -10.31 21.90 16.64
C ASP A 79 -11.53 22.81 16.62
N TYR A 80 -12.53 22.55 17.46
CA TYR A 80 -13.74 23.38 17.51
C TYR A 80 -13.61 24.54 18.51
N THR A 81 -12.56 24.56 19.34
CA THR A 81 -12.27 25.68 20.24
C THR A 81 -11.95 26.94 19.44
N PHE A 82 -11.16 26.74 18.38
CA PHE A 82 -10.82 27.70 17.35
C PHE A 82 -11.06 26.95 16.03
N PRO A 83 -12.23 27.14 15.37
CA PRO A 83 -12.77 26.25 14.33
C PRO A 83 -11.93 26.24 13.04
N ASP A 84 -10.72 25.72 13.15
CA ASP A 84 -9.74 25.53 12.09
C ASP A 84 -9.60 24.05 11.80
N THR A 85 -9.34 23.74 10.53
CA THR A 85 -9.17 22.37 10.07
C THR A 85 -7.85 22.22 9.36
N LEU A 86 -7.00 21.34 9.85
CA LEU A 86 -5.80 20.90 9.14
C LEU A 86 -6.14 19.75 8.20
N LEU A 87 -5.68 19.85 6.96
CA LEU A 87 -5.88 18.85 5.92
C LEU A 87 -4.55 18.33 5.38
N VAL A 88 -4.50 17.02 5.14
CA VAL A 88 -3.42 16.31 4.46
C VAL A 88 -4.05 15.37 3.45
N GLY A 89 -3.57 15.41 2.21
CA GLY A 89 -3.98 14.43 1.22
C GLY A 89 -3.36 14.66 -0.16
N PRO A 90 -3.43 13.65 -1.04
CA PRO A 90 -2.76 13.68 -2.35
C PRO A 90 -3.31 14.74 -3.30
N THR A 91 -4.51 15.26 -3.03
CA THR A 91 -5.16 16.31 -3.81
C THR A 91 -4.79 17.73 -3.35
N ILE A 92 -4.05 17.86 -2.24
CA ILE A 92 -3.67 19.14 -1.63
C ILE A 92 -2.17 19.35 -1.82
N PRO A 93 -1.76 20.22 -2.76
CA PRO A 93 -0.34 20.42 -3.08
C PRO A 93 0.50 20.81 -1.86
N GLY A 94 1.65 20.16 -1.71
CA GLY A 94 2.59 20.44 -0.63
C GLY A 94 2.28 19.74 0.69
N THR A 95 1.13 19.06 0.83
CA THR A 95 0.83 18.24 2.01
C THR A 95 1.34 16.81 1.83
N GLY A 96 1.59 16.12 2.94
CA GLY A 96 1.95 14.70 2.92
C GLY A 96 2.47 14.19 4.25
N ILE A 97 2.54 12.87 4.35
CA ILE A 97 3.19 12.18 5.47
C ILE A 97 4.69 12.13 5.18
N THR A 98 5.50 12.50 6.16
CA THR A 98 6.95 12.66 6.00
C THR A 98 7.76 11.64 6.79
N ALA A 99 7.16 11.04 7.83
CA ALA A 99 7.75 9.93 8.56
C ALA A 99 6.67 9.04 9.18
N PHE A 100 7.01 7.76 9.40
CA PHE A 100 6.15 6.79 10.08
C PHE A 100 6.98 5.93 11.01
N ARG A 101 6.47 5.70 12.22
CA ARG A 101 7.05 4.84 13.25
C ARG A 101 5.98 3.83 13.67
N THR A 102 6.32 2.54 13.57
CA THR A 102 5.41 1.42 13.86
C THR A 102 5.25 1.14 15.36
N SER A 103 5.74 2.01 16.22
CA SER A 103 5.63 1.93 17.68
C SER A 103 5.54 3.34 18.25
N SER A 104 4.83 3.53 19.36
CA SER A 104 4.78 4.82 20.06
C SER A 104 5.05 4.69 21.54
N SER A 105 5.90 5.57 22.07
CA SER A 105 6.11 5.68 23.52
C SER A 105 4.95 6.39 24.26
N ALA A 106 4.01 6.99 23.52
CA ALA A 106 2.79 7.54 24.09
C ALA A 106 1.82 6.46 24.59
N CYS A 107 2.01 5.21 24.15
CA CYS A 107 1.18 4.09 24.52
C CYS A 107 1.79 3.30 25.68
N THR A 108 0.94 2.80 26.57
CA THR A 108 1.35 1.89 27.65
C THR A 108 2.00 0.63 27.09
N ASP A 109 1.47 0.10 25.99
CA ASP A 109 2.12 -0.91 25.16
C ASP A 109 2.58 -0.25 23.84
N PRO A 110 3.89 -0.01 23.65
CA PRO A 110 4.38 0.65 22.45
C PRO A 110 4.08 -0.10 21.14
N THR A 111 3.86 -1.43 21.20
CA THR A 111 3.54 -2.23 20.01
C THR A 111 2.12 -2.01 19.51
N LYS A 112 1.24 -1.47 20.35
CA LYS A 112 -0.10 -1.01 20.02
C LYS A 112 -0.15 0.40 19.46
N GLY A 113 0.98 1.11 19.55
CA GLY A 113 1.09 2.49 19.09
C GLY A 113 1.67 2.65 17.71
N ALA A 114 1.38 3.76 17.05
CA ALA A 114 2.16 4.25 15.92
C ALA A 114 2.31 5.77 16.02
N GLU A 115 3.30 6.30 15.34
CA GLU A 115 3.47 7.73 15.21
C GLU A 115 3.74 8.09 13.75
N PHE A 116 3.25 9.24 13.32
CA PHE A 116 3.56 9.75 12.00
C PHE A 116 3.78 11.25 12.06
N ASP A 117 4.71 11.72 11.24
CA ASP A 117 4.94 13.14 11.01
C ASP A 117 4.40 13.52 9.64
N GLY A 118 4.04 14.78 9.48
CA GLY A 118 3.61 15.28 8.20
C GLY A 118 3.62 16.78 8.10
N THR A 119 3.29 17.22 6.89
CA THR A 119 3.02 18.62 6.58
C THR A 119 1.57 18.72 6.12
N GLY A 120 0.77 19.53 6.81
CA GLY A 120 -0.65 19.76 6.51
C GLY A 120 -0.93 21.22 6.18
N GLN A 121 -2.03 21.48 5.50
CA GLN A 121 -2.51 22.83 5.18
C GLN A 121 -3.70 23.18 6.06
N VAL A 122 -3.71 24.38 6.64
CA VAL A 122 -4.90 24.89 7.33
C VAL A 122 -5.93 25.30 6.28
N PHE A 123 -7.15 24.78 6.39
CA PHE A 123 -8.21 25.02 5.41
C PHE A 123 -8.52 26.51 5.28
N GLY A 124 -8.51 27.01 4.04
CA GLY A 124 -8.73 28.43 3.75
C GLY A 124 -7.47 29.28 3.88
N GLU A 125 -6.34 28.71 4.30
CA GLU A 125 -5.06 29.41 4.43
C GLU A 125 -4.00 28.84 3.49
N THR A 126 -2.96 29.64 3.21
CA THR A 126 -1.76 29.17 2.47
C THR A 126 -0.68 28.62 3.40
N GLU A 127 -0.90 28.68 4.71
CA GLU A 127 0.06 28.24 5.71
C GLU A 127 0.13 26.72 5.76
N MET A 128 1.37 26.22 5.80
CA MET A 128 1.68 24.81 5.94
C MET A 128 2.26 24.58 7.33
N LEU A 129 1.71 23.59 8.04
CA LEU A 129 2.11 23.25 9.39
C LEU A 129 2.77 21.88 9.41
N ASN A 130 3.93 21.81 10.05
CA ASN A 130 4.54 20.53 10.40
C ASN A 130 3.89 20.02 11.68
N PHE A 131 3.54 18.74 11.68
CA PHE A 131 2.89 18.11 12.81
C PHE A 131 3.49 16.74 13.11
N THR A 132 3.26 16.29 14.34
CA THR A 132 3.46 14.92 14.79
C THR A 132 2.18 14.41 15.41
N VAL A 133 1.78 13.20 15.01
CA VAL A 133 0.68 12.47 15.61
C VAL A 133 1.21 11.19 16.26
N ALA A 134 0.70 10.89 17.45
CA ALA A 134 0.89 9.61 18.12
C ALA A 134 -0.47 9.00 18.45
N VAL A 135 -0.64 7.72 18.13
CA VAL A 135 -1.90 7.00 18.31
C VAL A 135 -1.69 5.67 18.99
N CYS A 136 -2.67 5.25 19.80
CA CYS A 136 -2.69 3.94 20.47
C CYS A 136 -4.01 3.23 20.21
N ASP A 137 -3.93 2.03 19.63
CA ASP A 137 -5.04 1.08 19.50
C ASP A 137 -5.01 0.15 20.72
N ASN A 138 -5.75 0.51 21.76
CA ASN A 138 -5.70 -0.17 23.06
C ASN A 138 -6.85 -1.16 23.25
N GLY A 139 -7.79 -1.23 22.31
CA GLY A 139 -8.98 -2.04 22.47
C GLY A 139 -9.90 -1.98 21.24
N PRO A 140 -11.04 -2.69 21.29
CA PRO A 140 -11.99 -2.67 20.19
C PRO A 140 -12.72 -1.32 20.08
N ALA A 141 -13.26 -1.07 18.89
CA ALA A 141 -14.08 0.10 18.57
C ALA A 141 -15.12 0.47 19.64
N GLY A 142 -15.13 1.76 20.01
CA GLY A 142 -16.09 2.31 20.98
C GLY A 142 -15.80 1.96 22.45
N SER A 143 -14.65 1.34 22.75
CA SER A 143 -14.22 1.08 24.13
C SER A 143 -13.76 2.33 24.88
N GLY A 144 -13.43 3.42 24.15
CA GLY A 144 -12.95 4.68 24.73
C GLY A 144 -11.55 4.58 25.37
N VAL A 145 -10.80 3.52 25.05
CA VAL A 145 -9.44 3.30 25.59
C VAL A 145 -8.33 3.71 24.63
N ASP A 146 -8.68 3.98 23.37
CA ASP A 146 -7.74 4.47 22.38
C ASP A 146 -7.27 5.87 22.72
N PHE A 147 -6.05 6.17 22.32
CA PHE A 147 -5.40 7.43 22.62
C PHE A 147 -4.97 8.11 21.33
N PHE A 148 -5.18 9.42 21.27
CA PHE A 148 -4.73 10.26 20.18
C PHE A 148 -3.99 11.48 20.76
N SER A 149 -2.85 11.79 20.15
CA SER A 149 -2.06 12.99 20.43
C SER A 149 -1.67 13.64 19.12
N PHE A 150 -1.86 14.95 19.05
CA PHE A 150 -1.46 15.82 17.95
C PHE A 150 -0.60 16.95 18.50
N SER A 151 0.50 17.25 17.80
CA SER A 151 1.37 18.37 18.12
C SER A 151 1.77 19.11 16.84
N ALA A 152 1.66 20.44 16.87
CA ALA A 152 2.22 21.34 15.87
C ALA A 152 3.09 22.39 16.59
N PRO A 153 4.39 22.09 16.79
CA PRO A 153 5.27 22.93 17.60
C PRO A 153 5.49 24.34 17.02
N SER A 154 5.41 24.51 15.70
CA SER A 154 5.61 25.81 15.02
C SER A 154 4.64 26.88 15.50
N ILE A 155 3.46 26.47 15.96
CA ILE A 155 2.40 27.35 16.47
C ILE A 155 2.13 27.11 17.97
N ASN A 156 3.02 26.40 18.68
CA ASN A 156 2.85 26.02 20.09
C ASN A 156 1.52 25.30 20.39
N TYR A 157 1.04 24.49 19.44
CA TYR A 157 -0.23 23.79 19.58
C TYR A 157 -0.02 22.31 19.92
N SER A 158 -0.79 21.82 20.89
CA SER A 158 -0.87 20.38 21.19
C SER A 158 -2.21 20.00 21.80
N LYS A 159 -2.68 18.80 21.46
CA LYS A 159 -3.85 18.16 22.07
C LYS A 159 -3.58 16.68 22.23
N SER A 160 -3.89 16.14 23.39
CA SER A 160 -3.70 14.73 23.70
C SER A 160 -4.76 14.26 24.67
N ALA A 161 -5.49 13.20 24.34
CA ALA A 161 -6.45 12.57 25.24
C ALA A 161 -6.84 11.17 24.75
N THR A 162 -7.50 10.41 25.62
CA THR A 162 -8.26 9.22 25.20
C THR A 162 -9.49 9.64 24.42
N LEU A 163 -9.90 8.81 23.46
CA LEU A 163 -11.08 9.09 22.63
C LEU A 163 -12.35 9.13 23.48
N THR A 164 -13.16 10.15 23.27
CA THR A 164 -14.52 10.24 23.84
C THR A 164 -15.57 9.60 22.95
N SER A 165 -15.26 9.44 21.66
CA SER A 165 -16.05 8.70 20.67
C SER A 165 -15.14 8.28 19.51
N GLY A 166 -15.53 7.22 18.80
CA GLY A 166 -14.80 6.71 17.65
C GLY A 166 -13.88 5.53 17.97
N ASP A 167 -12.91 5.32 17.08
CA ASP A 167 -11.99 4.18 17.11
C ASP A 167 -10.66 4.52 16.43
N ILE A 168 -9.58 3.87 16.87
CA ILE A 168 -8.28 3.85 16.20
C ILE A 168 -7.90 2.39 15.99
N THR A 169 -7.66 2.01 14.73
CA THR A 169 -7.19 0.67 14.41
C THR A 169 -5.77 0.72 13.89
N LYS A 170 -4.91 -0.13 14.46
CA LYS A 170 -3.59 -0.40 13.93
C LYS A 170 -3.58 -1.79 13.31
N SER A 171 -3.39 -1.84 12.01
CA SER A 171 -3.34 -3.08 11.26
C SER A 171 -2.00 -3.27 10.57
N THR A 172 -1.60 -4.52 10.44
CA THR A 172 -0.47 -4.92 9.59
C THR A 172 -1.08 -5.57 8.35
N GLY A 173 -1.49 -4.74 7.40
CA GLY A 173 -2.05 -5.17 6.12
C GLY A 173 -0.98 -5.16 5.03
N SER A 174 -0.97 -6.16 4.15
CA SER A 174 -0.24 -6.08 2.89
C SER A 174 -0.93 -5.08 1.96
N SER A 175 -0.68 -3.78 2.14
CA SER A 175 -0.88 -2.79 1.08
C SER A 175 0.27 -2.92 0.06
N SER A 176 0.39 -4.08 -0.58
CA SER A 176 1.27 -4.24 -1.74
C SER A 176 0.38 -4.36 -2.97
N THR A 177 0.46 -3.36 -3.84
CA THR A 177 0.33 -3.70 -5.25
C THR A 177 1.72 -4.08 -5.73
N GLY A 178 1.87 -5.30 -6.25
CA GLY A 178 3.13 -5.82 -6.76
C GLY A 178 3.16 -5.85 -8.29
N SER A 179 4.29 -6.28 -8.83
CA SER A 179 4.44 -6.55 -10.25
C SER A 179 4.49 -8.06 -10.50
N LEU A 180 3.87 -8.54 -11.56
CA LEU A 180 3.92 -9.92 -12.02
C LEU A 180 4.60 -9.96 -13.39
N VAL A 181 5.77 -10.59 -13.46
CA VAL A 181 6.45 -10.90 -14.71
C VAL A 181 5.92 -12.22 -15.24
N VAL A 182 5.27 -12.20 -16.39
CA VAL A 182 4.88 -13.40 -17.12
C VAL A 182 5.94 -13.68 -18.17
N SER A 183 6.53 -14.86 -18.12
CA SER A 183 7.53 -15.33 -19.08
C SER A 183 7.02 -16.57 -19.80
N THR A 184 7.32 -16.66 -21.09
CA THR A 184 7.05 -17.82 -21.93
C THR A 184 8.35 -18.47 -22.35
N SER A 185 8.38 -19.79 -22.36
CA SER A 185 9.45 -20.56 -23.00
C SER A 185 8.83 -21.65 -23.84
N THR A 186 8.97 -21.54 -25.16
CA THR A 186 8.44 -22.52 -26.11
C THR A 186 9.57 -23.31 -26.74
N SER A 187 9.49 -24.63 -26.64
CA SER A 187 10.45 -25.58 -27.22
C SER A 187 9.78 -26.56 -28.16
N GLY A 188 10.57 -27.23 -28.99
CA GLY A 188 10.11 -28.25 -29.94
C GLY A 188 10.05 -27.73 -31.38
N THR A 189 9.12 -28.24 -32.17
CA THR A 189 9.00 -27.94 -33.61
C THR A 189 7.60 -27.44 -33.97
N SER A 190 7.44 -26.86 -35.17
CA SER A 190 6.17 -26.24 -35.59
C SER A 190 5.66 -25.19 -34.60
N LEU A 191 6.55 -24.25 -34.26
CA LEU A 191 6.29 -23.19 -33.27
C LEU A 191 5.27 -22.16 -33.79
N PRO A 192 4.44 -21.57 -32.91
CA PRO A 192 3.50 -20.52 -33.31
C PRO A 192 4.22 -19.27 -33.80
N ALA A 193 3.90 -18.82 -35.00
CA ALA A 193 4.46 -17.60 -35.59
C ALA A 193 3.94 -16.31 -34.94
N SER A 194 2.74 -16.36 -34.34
CA SER A 194 2.03 -15.20 -33.78
C SER A 194 2.27 -14.96 -32.29
N GLY A 195 2.99 -15.84 -31.59
CA GLY A 195 3.11 -15.79 -30.13
C GLY A 195 1.80 -16.14 -29.42
N TYR A 196 1.63 -15.60 -28.21
CA TYR A 196 0.50 -15.86 -27.31
C TYR A 196 -0.05 -14.56 -26.72
N THR A 197 -1.14 -14.69 -25.96
CA THR A 197 -1.67 -13.60 -25.11
C THR A 197 -1.73 -14.07 -23.67
N ALA A 198 -1.08 -13.33 -22.78
CA ALA A 198 -1.17 -13.54 -21.34
C ALA A 198 -2.27 -12.65 -20.76
N THR A 199 -3.19 -13.25 -19.99
CA THR A 199 -4.31 -12.56 -19.35
C THR A 199 -4.28 -12.82 -17.85
N VAL A 200 -4.25 -11.74 -17.05
CA VAL A 200 -4.34 -11.79 -15.59
C VAL A 200 -5.79 -11.58 -15.16
N ASP A 201 -6.31 -12.52 -14.36
CA ASP A 201 -7.66 -12.57 -13.77
C ASP A 201 -8.81 -12.41 -14.78
N GLY A 202 -8.57 -12.75 -16.05
CA GLY A 202 -9.55 -12.60 -17.13
C GLY A 202 -9.78 -11.16 -17.60
N ALA A 203 -9.07 -10.17 -17.05
CA ALA A 203 -9.31 -8.75 -17.34
C ALA A 203 -8.13 -8.08 -18.07
N ARG A 204 -6.91 -8.20 -17.54
CA ARG A 204 -5.74 -7.48 -18.07
C ARG A 204 -4.96 -8.38 -19.03
N SER A 205 -4.92 -8.03 -20.30
CA SER A 205 -4.26 -8.85 -21.34
C SER A 205 -3.10 -8.12 -22.00
N GLN A 206 -2.01 -8.83 -22.25
CA GLN A 206 -0.87 -8.35 -23.03
C GLN A 206 -0.39 -9.42 -24.03
N PRO A 207 -0.01 -9.04 -25.26
CA PRO A 207 0.63 -9.96 -26.20
C PRO A 207 2.03 -10.34 -25.67
N ILE A 208 2.41 -11.60 -25.84
CA ILE A 208 3.72 -12.13 -25.42
C ILE A 208 4.27 -13.06 -26.49
N GLY A 209 5.56 -12.94 -26.80
CA GLY A 209 6.24 -13.81 -27.76
C GLY A 209 6.40 -15.26 -27.28
N ILE A 210 6.97 -16.13 -28.12
CA ILE A 210 7.21 -17.55 -27.78
C ILE A 210 8.36 -17.78 -26.80
N ASN A 211 9.29 -16.84 -26.68
CA ASN A 211 10.40 -16.84 -25.71
C ASN A 211 10.62 -15.40 -25.23
N SER A 212 9.68 -14.88 -24.44
CA SER A 212 9.64 -13.47 -24.05
C SER A 212 9.11 -13.29 -22.63
N SER A 213 9.15 -12.06 -22.13
CA SER A 213 8.62 -11.67 -20.82
C SER A 213 7.83 -10.37 -20.91
N VAL A 214 6.71 -10.27 -20.17
CA VAL A 214 5.92 -9.05 -20.00
C VAL A 214 5.65 -8.80 -18.52
N THR A 215 5.45 -7.55 -18.11
CA THR A 215 5.22 -7.18 -16.70
C THR A 215 3.84 -6.56 -16.51
N PHE A 216 3.08 -7.09 -15.56
CA PHE A 216 1.83 -6.54 -15.07
C PHE A 216 2.08 -5.85 -13.73
N THR A 217 1.95 -4.53 -13.67
CA THR A 217 2.17 -3.74 -12.44
C THR A 217 0.84 -3.42 -11.76
N GLY A 218 0.86 -3.10 -10.47
CA GLY A 218 -0.33 -2.62 -9.76
C GLY A 218 -1.32 -3.73 -9.42
N LEU A 219 -0.86 -4.97 -9.29
CA LEU A 219 -1.69 -6.12 -8.91
C LEU A 219 -1.74 -6.26 -7.39
N THR A 220 -2.92 -6.47 -6.82
CA THR A 220 -3.07 -6.66 -5.37
C THR A 220 -2.22 -7.82 -4.84
N ALA A 221 -1.82 -7.79 -3.58
CA ALA A 221 -0.98 -8.84 -2.98
C ALA A 221 -1.75 -10.13 -2.69
N THR A 222 -2.29 -10.75 -3.74
CA THR A 222 -3.22 -11.87 -3.68
C THR A 222 -2.85 -12.92 -4.72
N GLY A 223 -3.54 -14.07 -4.70
CA GLY A 223 -3.45 -15.03 -5.78
C GLY A 223 -4.04 -14.45 -7.06
N HIS A 224 -3.22 -14.29 -8.09
CA HIS A 224 -3.62 -13.90 -9.44
C HIS A 224 -3.59 -15.12 -10.36
N THR A 225 -4.58 -15.24 -11.24
CA THR A 225 -4.59 -16.31 -12.23
C THR A 225 -4.12 -15.77 -13.57
N VAL A 226 -2.97 -16.25 -14.02
CA VAL A 226 -2.44 -15.98 -15.36
C VAL A 226 -2.94 -17.06 -16.30
N THR A 227 -3.66 -16.68 -17.35
CA THR A 227 -4.12 -17.57 -18.41
C THR A 227 -3.41 -17.24 -19.71
N LEU A 228 -2.83 -18.25 -20.35
CA LEU A 228 -2.21 -18.13 -21.67
C LEU A 228 -3.20 -18.59 -22.74
N SER A 229 -3.43 -17.74 -23.75
CA SER A 229 -4.31 -18.02 -24.88
C SER A 229 -3.57 -17.91 -26.21
N GLY A 230 -4.16 -18.47 -27.28
CA GLY A 230 -3.51 -18.59 -28.58
C GLY A 230 -2.53 -19.76 -28.70
N VAL A 231 -2.56 -20.71 -27.74
CA VAL A 231 -1.76 -21.93 -27.80
C VAL A 231 -2.29 -22.85 -28.91
N PRO A 232 -1.49 -23.18 -29.94
CA PRO A 232 -1.92 -24.08 -31.01
C PRO A 232 -2.20 -25.50 -30.51
N THR A 233 -3.00 -26.27 -31.26
CA THR A 233 -3.36 -27.66 -30.91
C THR A 233 -2.17 -28.63 -30.88
N ASN A 234 -1.06 -28.31 -31.53
CA ASN A 234 0.18 -29.09 -31.50
C ASN A 234 1.11 -28.73 -30.32
N CYS A 235 0.67 -27.85 -29.42
CA CYS A 235 1.44 -27.37 -28.29
C CYS A 235 0.73 -27.68 -26.97
N THR A 236 1.51 -28.00 -25.95
CA THR A 236 1.01 -28.27 -24.59
C THR A 236 1.73 -27.39 -23.59
N VAL A 237 1.00 -26.83 -22.64
CA VAL A 237 1.57 -26.00 -21.57
C VAL A 237 1.78 -26.86 -20.34
N SER A 238 3.03 -26.92 -19.86
CA SER A 238 3.38 -27.61 -18.62
C SER A 238 2.64 -26.98 -17.45
N GLY A 239 1.92 -27.79 -16.67
CA GLY A 239 1.09 -27.32 -15.56
C GLY A 239 -0.29 -26.78 -15.98
N GLY A 240 -0.61 -26.75 -17.28
CA GLY A 240 -1.87 -26.23 -17.82
C GLY A 240 -1.77 -24.77 -18.28
N ILE A 241 -2.75 -24.36 -19.09
CA ILE A 241 -2.82 -23.01 -19.70
C ILE A 241 -3.07 -21.89 -18.67
N SER A 242 -3.48 -22.24 -17.45
CA SER A 242 -3.70 -21.30 -16.36
C SER A 242 -2.78 -21.65 -15.19
N GLN A 243 -2.07 -20.64 -14.68
CA GLN A 243 -1.21 -20.75 -13.50
C GLN A 243 -1.66 -19.73 -12.47
N THR A 244 -1.79 -20.14 -11.22
CA THR A 244 -2.04 -19.22 -10.11
C THR A 244 -0.71 -18.80 -9.51
N VAL A 245 -0.47 -17.49 -9.45
CA VAL A 245 0.72 -16.89 -8.86
C VAL A 245 0.31 -15.88 -7.82
N THR A 246 0.88 -15.99 -6.63
CA THR A 246 0.68 -14.97 -5.61
C THR A 246 1.60 -13.78 -5.90
N VAL A 247 0.99 -12.61 -6.07
CA VAL A 247 1.74 -11.35 -6.06
C VAL A 247 1.99 -10.99 -4.59
N PRO A 248 3.25 -10.74 -4.19
CA PRO A 248 3.61 -10.43 -2.82
C PRO A 248 3.46 -8.93 -2.49
#